data_AF-A0A5N5Q9C0-F1
#
_entry.id   AF-A0A5N5Q9C0-F1
#
_cell.length_a   1.000
_cell.length_b   1.000
_cell.length_c   1.000
_cell.angle_alpha   90.00
_cell.angle_beta   90.00
_cell.angle_gamma   90.00
#
_symmetry.space_group_name_H-M   'P 1'
#
loop_
_entity.id
_entity.type
_entity.pdbx_description
1 polymer ?
#
loop_
_entity_poly.entity_id
_entity_poly.type
_entity_poly.pdbx_seq_one_letter_code
_entity_poly.pdbx_strand_id
1 'polypeptide(L)'
;MPYSTCTKRVWTTAKEIGVDVTIVPVDLSKGEHKQEEYLATKQPFGIIPVLEDEDGTLIYESRAISRYLVAKYAKGSPLLPDPSDHKAYGLFEQAASVEYSAFDPSASGLTAELVFAKMKGLDTNDVLVKKYTETLTAKMDGYERILAKQKYLAGNTFTLADLFHLPYGDYVFEKLAPQLLDSRPHLKSWWSDISSRASWQAALKL
;
A
#
# COMPACT_ATOMS: atom_id res chain seq x y z
N MET A 1 7.58 -8.07 15.56
CA MET A 1 6.29 -7.67 14.96
C MET A 1 6.49 -7.58 13.46
N PRO A 2 5.67 -8.22 12.60
CA PRO A 2 5.77 -7.95 11.18
C PRO A 2 5.59 -6.44 11.00
N TYR A 3 6.43 -5.83 10.16
CA TYR A 3 6.43 -4.38 9.98
C TYR A 3 5.07 -3.87 9.53
N SER A 4 4.74 -2.64 9.91
CA SER A 4 3.51 -1.93 9.51
C SER A 4 3.23 -2.08 8.02
N THR A 5 1.95 -2.19 7.65
CA THR A 5 1.50 -2.23 6.24
C THR A 5 2.07 -1.06 5.44
N CYS A 6 2.07 0.14 6.01
CA CYS A 6 2.63 1.33 5.38
C CYS A 6 4.17 1.27 5.26
N THR A 7 4.88 0.66 6.21
CA THR A 7 6.33 0.41 6.10
C THR A 7 6.64 -0.61 5.01
N LYS A 8 5.85 -1.69 4.91
CA LYS A 8 5.98 -2.69 3.84
C LYS A 8 5.77 -2.08 2.45
N ARG A 9 4.87 -1.11 2.31
CA ARG A 9 4.71 -0.34 1.05
C ARG A 9 6.02 0.30 0.60
N VAL A 10 6.66 1.05 1.51
CA VAL A 10 7.93 1.74 1.22
C VAL A 10 9.04 0.74 0.93
N TRP A 11 9.15 -0.31 1.74
CA TRP A 11 10.16 -1.35 1.54
C TRP A 11 10.03 -2.05 0.19
N THR A 12 8.80 -2.37 -0.21
CA THR A 12 8.51 -2.98 -1.50
C THR A 12 8.94 -2.07 -2.63
N THR A 13 8.62 -0.77 -2.54
CA THR A 13 9.09 0.23 -3.51
C THR A 13 10.60 0.24 -3.61
N ALA A 14 11.31 0.35 -2.49
CA ALA A 14 12.78 0.39 -2.48
C ALA A 14 13.40 -0.85 -3.12
N LYS A 15 12.88 -2.05 -2.80
CA LYS A 15 13.32 -3.31 -3.43
C LYS A 15 12.98 -3.39 -4.91
N GLU A 16 11.84 -2.87 -5.33
CA GLU A 16 11.43 -2.84 -6.74
C GLU A 16 12.40 -2.01 -7.60
N ILE A 17 12.92 -0.91 -7.04
CA ILE A 17 13.89 -0.03 -7.74
C ILE A 17 15.36 -0.34 -7.43
N GLY A 18 15.64 -1.36 -6.61
CA GLY A 18 17.00 -1.73 -6.24
C GLY A 18 17.73 -0.71 -5.36
N VAL A 19 16.99 0.11 -4.59
CA VAL A 19 17.57 1.03 -3.62
C VAL A 19 17.71 0.34 -2.27
N ASP A 20 18.91 0.44 -1.70
CA ASP A 20 19.15 -0.04 -0.35
C ASP A 20 18.59 0.94 0.67
N VAL A 21 17.80 0.41 1.59
CA VAL A 21 17.19 1.16 2.68
C VAL A 21 17.47 0.43 3.98
N THR A 22 17.91 1.18 5.00
CA THR A 22 18.10 0.65 6.35
C THR A 22 16.83 0.87 7.16
N ILE A 23 16.26 -0.20 7.74
CA ILE A 23 15.13 -0.03 8.65
C ILE A 23 15.64 0.28 10.05
N VAL A 24 15.28 1.47 10.53
CA VAL A 24 15.37 1.81 11.95
C VAL A 24 14.04 1.43 12.61
N PRO A 25 14.02 0.45 13.54
CA PRO A 25 12.80 0.01 14.18
C PRO A 25 12.23 1.11 15.09
N VAL A 26 10.89 1.21 15.12
CA VAL A 26 10.13 2.04 16.06
C VAL A 26 9.17 1.14 16.83
N ASP A 27 9.32 1.07 18.16
CA ASP A 27 8.51 0.22 19.02
C ASP A 27 7.12 0.84 19.25
N LEU A 28 6.16 0.36 18.45
CA LEU A 28 4.77 0.78 18.55
C LEU A 28 4.11 0.34 19.86
N SER A 29 4.59 -0.73 20.50
CA SER A 29 4.03 -1.24 21.76
C SER A 29 4.37 -0.34 22.95
N LYS A 30 5.54 0.30 22.90
CA LYS A 30 5.98 1.32 23.85
C LYS A 30 5.53 2.74 23.49
N GLY A 31 4.84 2.91 22.37
CA GLY A 31 4.38 4.21 21.92
C GLY A 31 5.51 5.15 21.49
N GLU A 32 6.65 4.64 21.00
CA GLU A 32 7.80 5.48 20.58
C GLU A 32 7.40 6.52 19.52
N HIS A 33 6.61 6.09 18.54
CA HIS A 33 5.96 6.95 17.54
C HIS A 33 5.04 8.04 18.09
N LYS A 34 4.72 8.06 19.39
CA LYS A 34 3.87 9.06 20.05
C LYS A 34 4.64 9.98 21.00
N GLN A 35 5.94 9.75 21.20
CA GLN A 35 6.78 10.57 22.07
C GLN A 35 6.98 11.96 21.46
N GLU A 36 7.09 12.98 22.32
CA GLU A 36 7.21 14.39 21.90
C GLU A 36 8.36 14.61 20.93
N GLU A 37 9.52 13.98 21.17
CA GLU A 37 10.68 14.09 20.29
C GLU A 37 10.39 13.54 18.88
N TYR A 38 9.72 12.39 18.77
CA TYR A 38 9.35 11.81 17.47
C TYR A 38 8.35 12.70 16.73
N LEU A 39 7.36 13.25 17.44
CA LEU A 39 6.38 14.17 16.88
C LEU A 39 7.02 15.47 16.39
N ALA A 40 7.97 16.01 17.15
CA ALA A 40 8.64 17.26 16.84
C ALA A 40 9.68 17.13 15.72
N THR A 41 10.36 15.98 15.62
CA THR A 41 11.55 15.84 14.75
C THR A 41 11.38 14.89 13.58
N LYS A 42 10.43 13.95 13.62
CA LYS A 42 10.29 12.90 12.59
C LYS A 42 8.93 12.89 11.92
N GLN A 43 7.84 12.76 12.68
CA GLN A 43 6.50 12.61 12.12
C GLN A 43 5.42 13.27 12.99
N PRO A 44 4.82 14.39 12.55
CA PRO A 44 3.96 15.22 13.41
C PRO A 44 2.60 14.61 13.79
N PHE A 45 2.18 13.53 13.12
CA PHE A 45 0.94 12.78 13.40
C PHE A 45 1.18 11.53 14.25
N GLY A 46 2.44 11.25 14.57
CA GLY A 46 2.87 10.12 15.37
C GLY A 46 2.49 8.79 14.75
N ILE A 47 2.82 8.61 13.47
CA ILE A 47 2.64 7.35 12.73
C ILE A 47 3.93 7.00 12.00
N ILE A 48 4.00 5.77 11.48
CA ILE A 48 5.11 5.27 10.66
C ILE A 48 4.60 4.90 9.25
N PRO A 49 5.44 4.95 8.20
CA PRO A 49 6.88 5.22 8.20
C PRO A 49 7.28 6.69 8.01
N VAL A 50 8.56 6.96 8.28
CA VAL A 50 9.32 8.15 7.88
C VAL A 50 10.53 7.67 7.08
N LEU A 51 10.88 8.38 6.01
CA LEU A 51 12.14 8.26 5.30
C LEU A 51 13.03 9.43 5.73
N GLU A 52 14.26 9.13 6.09
CA GLU A 52 15.36 10.09 6.19
C GLU A 52 16.36 9.71 5.11
N ASP A 53 16.58 10.62 4.16
CA ASP A 53 17.50 10.41 3.05
C ASP A 53 18.91 10.93 3.39
N GLU A 54 19.92 10.52 2.64
CA GLU A 54 21.33 10.83 2.93
C GLU A 54 21.65 12.33 2.96
N ASP A 55 20.87 13.13 2.24
CA ASP A 55 20.98 14.60 2.22
C ASP A 55 20.22 15.30 3.37
N GLY A 56 19.69 14.51 4.32
CA GLY A 56 18.89 15.00 5.44
C GLY A 56 17.43 15.27 5.10
N THR A 57 16.98 14.96 3.88
CA THR A 57 15.57 15.11 3.51
C THR A 57 14.70 14.17 4.33
N LEU A 58 13.75 14.72 5.08
CA LEU A 58 12.76 13.98 5.86
C LEU A 58 11.41 13.98 5.17
N ILE A 59 10.86 12.80 4.90
CA ILE A 59 9.56 12.62 4.24
C ILE A 59 8.74 11.59 5.01
N TYR A 60 7.49 11.92 5.29
CA TYR A 60 6.50 11.00 5.83
C TYR A 60 5.36 10.79 4.82
N GLU A 61 4.41 9.91 5.16
CA GLU A 61 3.42 9.31 4.24
C GLU A 61 4.02 8.28 3.28
N SER A 62 3.67 7.01 3.48
CA SER A 62 4.25 5.88 2.71
C SER A 62 4.10 6.01 1.17
N ARG A 63 3.01 6.62 0.69
CA ARG A 63 2.79 6.87 -0.75
C ARG A 63 3.63 8.03 -1.28
N ALA A 64 3.88 9.05 -0.46
CA ALA A 64 4.75 10.17 -0.80
C ALA A 64 6.21 9.72 -0.79
N ILE A 65 6.64 8.99 0.25
CA ILE A 65 7.96 8.34 0.31
C ILE A 65 8.20 7.48 -0.93
N SER A 66 7.23 6.63 -1.31
CA SER A 66 7.38 5.77 -2.48
C SER A 66 7.56 6.57 -3.78
N ARG A 67 6.77 7.63 -3.99
CA ARG A 67 6.94 8.52 -5.15
C ARG A 67 8.31 9.21 -5.13
N TYR A 68 8.75 9.70 -3.97
CA TYR A 68 10.06 10.34 -3.81
C TYR A 68 11.21 9.39 -4.17
N LEU A 69 11.19 8.16 -3.64
CA LEU A 69 12.22 7.16 -3.92
C LEU A 69 12.33 6.88 -5.42
N VAL A 70 11.19 6.67 -6.11
CA VAL A 70 11.20 6.45 -7.56
C VAL A 70 11.69 7.69 -8.32
N ALA A 71 11.21 8.88 -7.95
CA ALA A 71 11.59 10.12 -8.62
C ALA A 71 13.09 10.43 -8.51
N LYS A 72 13.69 10.19 -7.33
CA LYS A 72 15.11 10.48 -7.06
C LYS A 72 16.04 9.39 -7.56
N TYR A 73 15.72 8.13 -7.27
CA TYR A 73 16.64 7.01 -7.44
C TYR A 73 16.35 6.12 -8.65
N ALA A 74 15.21 6.31 -9.32
CA ALA A 74 14.79 5.50 -10.46
C ALA A 74 14.14 6.36 -11.56
N LYS A 75 14.78 7.48 -11.90
CA LYS A 75 14.28 8.40 -12.93
C LYS A 75 14.07 7.66 -14.26
N GLY A 76 12.88 7.84 -14.85
CA GLY A 76 12.47 7.15 -16.07
C GLY A 76 11.88 5.75 -15.82
N SER A 77 11.80 5.30 -14.56
CA SER A 77 11.09 4.08 -14.21
C SER A 77 9.60 4.19 -14.55
N PRO A 78 8.98 3.15 -15.12
CA PRO A 78 7.54 3.15 -15.36
C PRO A 78 6.71 3.15 -14.08
N LEU A 79 7.32 2.90 -12.91
CA LEU A 79 6.64 2.94 -11.62
C LEU A 79 6.00 4.29 -11.33
N LEU A 80 6.62 5.37 -11.81
CA LEU A 80 6.13 6.73 -11.73
C LEU A 80 6.34 7.40 -13.10
N PRO A 81 5.29 7.51 -13.93
CA PRO A 81 5.41 8.14 -15.24
C PRO A 81 5.97 9.56 -15.16
N ASP A 82 6.61 10.01 -16.24
CA ASP A 82 7.13 11.39 -16.31
C ASP A 82 5.96 12.38 -16.28
N PRO A 83 5.96 13.39 -15.39
CA PRO A 83 4.91 14.42 -15.36
C PRO A 83 4.71 15.17 -16.68
N SER A 84 5.71 15.22 -17.56
CA SER A 84 5.59 15.80 -18.91
C SER A 84 4.77 14.94 -19.87
N ASP A 85 4.62 13.63 -19.61
CA ASP A 85 3.61 12.80 -20.27
C ASP A 85 2.28 12.93 -19.51
N HIS A 86 1.54 13.99 -19.83
CA HIS A 86 0.28 14.31 -19.16
C HIS A 86 -0.74 13.16 -19.17
N LYS A 87 -0.73 12.33 -20.22
CA LYS A 87 -1.68 11.21 -20.33
C LYS A 87 -1.29 10.07 -19.40
N ALA A 88 -0.03 9.62 -19.46
CA ALA A 88 0.44 8.54 -18.59
C ALA A 88 0.39 8.94 -17.12
N TYR A 89 0.84 10.17 -16.81
CA TYR A 89 0.80 10.70 -15.45
C TYR A 89 -0.63 10.85 -14.92
N GLY A 90 -1.54 11.37 -15.75
CA GLY A 90 -2.96 11.49 -15.39
C GLY A 90 -3.63 10.14 -15.09
N LEU A 91 -3.34 9.12 -15.89
CA LEU A 91 -3.85 7.75 -15.64
C LEU A 91 -3.25 7.12 -14.38
N PHE A 92 -1.97 7.37 -14.12
CA PHE A 92 -1.30 6.95 -12.89
C PHE A 92 -1.94 7.59 -11.66
N GLU A 93 -2.11 8.92 -11.64
CA GLU A 93 -2.70 9.61 -10.50
C GLU A 93 -4.18 9.25 -10.31
N GLN A 94 -4.93 8.99 -11.39
CA GLN A 94 -6.27 8.42 -11.30
C GLN A 94 -6.24 7.07 -10.57
N ALA A 95 -5.37 6.14 -10.99
CA ALA A 95 -5.27 4.81 -10.39
C ALA A 95 -4.84 4.87 -8.92
N ALA A 96 -3.84 5.70 -8.59
CA ALA A 96 -3.37 5.90 -7.22
C ALA A 96 -4.45 6.56 -6.34
N SER A 97 -5.24 7.47 -6.88
CA SER A 97 -6.37 8.08 -6.17
C SER A 97 -7.50 7.09 -5.93
N VAL A 98 -7.75 6.18 -6.88
CA VAL A 98 -8.72 5.09 -6.72
C VAL A 98 -8.26 4.12 -5.64
N GLU A 99 -6.98 3.78 -5.57
CA GLU A 99 -6.42 2.99 -4.46
C GLU A 99 -6.69 3.68 -3.12
N TYR A 100 -6.29 4.94 -2.98
CA TYR A 100 -6.39 5.69 -1.74
C TYR A 100 -7.84 5.95 -1.27
N SER A 101 -8.76 6.20 -2.20
CA SER A 101 -10.14 6.62 -1.87
C SER A 101 -11.17 5.49 -1.90
N ALA A 102 -10.97 4.48 -2.75
CA ALA A 102 -11.94 3.41 -2.96
C ALA A 102 -11.51 2.08 -2.35
N PHE A 103 -10.21 1.79 -2.28
CA PHE A 103 -9.70 0.53 -1.73
C PHE A 103 -9.25 0.67 -0.28
N ASP A 104 -8.28 1.56 -0.02
CA ASP A 104 -7.59 1.67 1.27
C ASP A 104 -8.53 1.87 2.48
N PRO A 105 -9.59 2.71 2.45
CA PRO A 105 -10.41 2.95 3.64
C PRO A 105 -11.15 1.70 4.12
N SER A 106 -11.60 0.85 3.20
CA SER A 106 -12.30 -0.38 3.56
C SER A 106 -11.34 -1.56 3.76
N ALA A 107 -10.24 -1.63 3.01
CA ALA A 107 -9.23 -2.66 3.19
C ALA A 107 -8.49 -2.52 4.53
N SER A 108 -8.08 -1.29 4.87
CA SER A 108 -7.44 -0.98 6.15
C SER A 108 -8.42 -1.10 7.32
N GLY A 109 -9.67 -0.63 7.14
CA GLY A 109 -10.72 -0.77 8.15
C GLY A 109 -11.04 -2.23 8.47
N LEU A 110 -11.22 -3.07 7.45
CA LEU A 110 -11.44 -4.50 7.64
C LEU A 110 -10.26 -5.19 8.35
N THR A 111 -9.03 -4.84 7.95
CA THR A 111 -7.81 -5.34 8.59
C THR A 111 -7.71 -4.87 10.04
N ALA A 112 -8.08 -3.63 10.33
CA ALA A 112 -8.07 -3.10 11.70
C ALA A 112 -9.01 -3.89 12.62
N GLU A 113 -10.24 -4.16 12.18
CA GLU A 113 -11.25 -4.89 12.96
C GLU A 113 -10.93 -6.38 13.14
N LEU A 114 -10.44 -7.04 12.09
CA LEU A 114 -10.24 -8.50 12.09
C LEU A 114 -8.84 -8.95 12.53
N VAL A 115 -7.84 -8.07 12.43
CA VAL A 115 -6.44 -8.38 12.75
C VAL A 115 -5.96 -7.52 13.90
N PHE A 116 -5.93 -6.20 13.75
CA PHE A 116 -5.27 -5.33 14.72
C PHE A 116 -6.03 -5.18 16.04
N ALA A 117 -7.36 -5.18 16.03
CA ALA A 117 -8.17 -5.18 17.24
C ALA A 117 -7.89 -6.44 18.07
N LYS A 118 -7.92 -7.62 17.43
CA LYS A 118 -7.61 -8.90 18.09
C LYS A 118 -6.19 -8.95 18.64
N MET A 119 -5.20 -8.44 17.90
CA MET A 119 -3.82 -8.32 18.40
C MET A 119 -3.70 -7.43 19.64
N LYS A 120 -4.63 -6.49 19.83
CA LYS A 120 -4.72 -5.61 21.00
C LYS A 120 -5.64 -6.15 22.10
N GLY A 121 -6.21 -7.34 21.93
CA GLY A 121 -7.19 -7.91 22.87
C GLY A 121 -8.53 -7.18 22.86
N LEU A 122 -8.87 -6.49 21.77
CA LEU A 122 -10.15 -5.80 21.59
C LEU A 122 -11.11 -6.68 20.78
N ASP A 123 -12.40 -6.53 21.06
CA ASP A 123 -13.46 -7.20 20.31
C ASP A 123 -13.59 -6.64 18.89
N THR A 124 -13.96 -7.51 17.95
CA THR A 124 -14.27 -7.13 16.57
C THR A 124 -15.63 -6.43 16.50
N ASN A 125 -15.73 -5.33 15.75
CA ASN A 125 -17.01 -4.69 15.46
C ASN A 125 -17.64 -5.28 14.18
N ASP A 126 -18.58 -6.21 14.35
CA ASP A 126 -19.24 -6.91 13.23
C ASP A 126 -20.00 -5.98 12.28
N VAL A 127 -20.52 -4.85 12.77
CA VAL A 127 -21.20 -3.84 11.92
C VAL A 127 -20.20 -3.20 10.96
N LEU A 128 -19.01 -2.86 11.46
CA LEU A 128 -17.94 -2.31 10.63
C LEU A 128 -17.37 -3.36 9.67
N VAL A 129 -17.15 -4.59 10.12
CA VAL A 129 -16.71 -5.70 9.27
C VAL A 129 -17.66 -5.90 8.08
N LYS A 130 -18.98 -5.95 8.34
CA LYS A 130 -19.99 -6.07 7.29
C LYS A 130 -19.92 -4.88 6.33
N LYS A 131 -19.90 -3.65 6.85
CA LYS A 131 -19.81 -2.42 6.04
C LYS A 131 -18.59 -2.43 5.12
N TYR A 132 -17.41 -2.75 5.64
CA TYR A 132 -16.17 -2.75 4.87
C TYR A 132 -16.15 -3.87 3.83
N THR A 133 -16.66 -5.06 4.17
CA THR A 133 -16.74 -6.20 3.24
C THR A 133 -17.68 -5.90 2.08
N GLU A 134 -18.88 -5.37 2.35
CA GLU A 134 -19.85 -4.99 1.31
C GLU A 134 -19.30 -3.87 0.43
N THR A 135 -18.65 -2.87 1.03
CA THR A 135 -18.01 -1.77 0.28
C THR A 135 -16.91 -2.31 -0.62
N LEU A 136 -15.98 -3.12 -0.11
CA LEU A 136 -14.92 -3.75 -0.90
C LEU A 136 -15.52 -4.57 -2.05
N THR A 137 -16.53 -5.39 -1.78
CA THR A 137 -17.22 -6.19 -2.82
C THR A 137 -17.66 -5.31 -4.00
N ALA A 138 -18.39 -4.22 -3.71
CA ALA A 138 -18.86 -3.32 -4.76
C ALA A 138 -17.71 -2.59 -5.49
N LYS A 139 -16.64 -2.23 -4.78
CA LYS A 139 -15.47 -1.59 -5.40
C LYS A 139 -14.68 -2.55 -6.28
N MET A 140 -14.56 -3.81 -5.88
CA MET A 140 -13.87 -4.84 -6.66
C MET A 140 -14.57 -5.12 -8.00
N ASP A 141 -15.89 -4.93 -8.10
CA ASP A 141 -16.58 -4.97 -9.40
C ASP A 141 -16.13 -3.84 -10.34
N GLY A 142 -15.78 -2.67 -9.78
CA GLY A 142 -15.16 -1.58 -10.52
C GLY A 142 -13.77 -1.94 -11.05
N TYR A 143 -12.97 -2.58 -10.20
CA TYR A 143 -11.62 -3.03 -10.57
C TYR A 143 -11.69 -4.10 -11.65
N GLU A 144 -12.60 -5.06 -11.53
CA GLU A 144 -12.83 -6.09 -12.55
C GLU A 144 -13.14 -5.47 -13.92
N ARG A 145 -13.98 -4.42 -13.98
CA ARG A 145 -14.29 -3.71 -15.23
C ARG A 145 -13.09 -2.96 -15.82
N ILE A 146 -12.20 -2.45 -14.98
CA ILE A 146 -10.94 -1.82 -15.43
C ILE A 146 -10.03 -2.90 -15.99
N LEU A 147 -9.75 -3.95 -15.20
CA LEU A 147 -8.78 -5.00 -15.52
C LEU A 147 -9.25 -5.93 -16.65
N ALA A 148 -10.54 -5.96 -16.98
CA ALA A 148 -11.04 -6.60 -18.19
C ALA A 148 -10.57 -5.92 -19.49
N LYS A 149 -10.05 -4.69 -19.43
CA LYS A 149 -9.64 -3.89 -20.60
C LYS A 149 -8.14 -3.62 -20.66
N GLN A 150 -7.41 -3.87 -19.59
CA GLN A 150 -6.00 -3.51 -19.44
C GLN A 150 -5.35 -4.36 -18.34
N LYS A 151 -4.02 -4.53 -18.42
CA LYS A 151 -3.31 -5.46 -17.53
C LYS A 151 -3.21 -4.98 -16.07
N TYR A 152 -3.08 -3.67 -15.86
CA TYR A 152 -2.86 -3.01 -14.56
C TYR A 152 -3.80 -1.82 -14.40
N LEU A 153 -3.85 -1.19 -13.23
CA LEU A 153 -4.84 -0.13 -12.96
C LEU A 153 -4.59 1.18 -13.73
N ALA A 154 -3.33 1.48 -14.05
CA ALA A 154 -2.96 2.66 -14.84
C ALA A 154 -2.80 2.38 -16.35
N GLY A 155 -2.96 1.13 -16.79
CA GLY A 155 -2.82 0.73 -18.19
C GLY A 155 -2.16 -0.64 -18.34
N ASN A 156 -1.21 -0.78 -19.25
CA ASN A 156 -0.56 -2.06 -19.53
C ASN A 156 0.82 -2.24 -18.87
N THR A 157 1.23 -1.28 -18.04
CA THR A 157 2.51 -1.31 -17.32
C THR A 157 2.25 -1.23 -15.82
N PHE A 158 3.01 -2.00 -15.04
CA PHE A 158 2.95 -1.98 -13.57
C PHE A 158 3.45 -0.64 -13.05
N THR A 159 2.68 -0.01 -12.16
CA THR A 159 3.03 1.28 -11.56
C THR A 159 3.01 1.24 -10.03
N LEU A 160 3.44 2.32 -9.38
CA LEU A 160 3.23 2.49 -7.94
C LEU A 160 1.74 2.36 -7.55
N ALA A 161 0.79 2.69 -8.43
CA ALA A 161 -0.63 2.56 -8.13
C ALA A 161 -1.02 1.11 -7.84
N ASP A 162 -0.47 0.15 -8.59
CA ASP A 162 -0.67 -1.27 -8.33
C ASP A 162 0.06 -1.71 -7.05
N LEU A 163 1.32 -1.28 -6.89
CA LEU A 163 2.16 -1.58 -5.72
C LEU A 163 1.50 -1.15 -4.40
N PHE A 164 0.82 0.00 -4.38
CA PHE A 164 0.20 0.54 -3.16
C PHE A 164 -0.88 -0.38 -2.55
N HIS A 165 -1.49 -1.24 -3.37
CA HIS A 165 -2.47 -2.22 -2.92
C HIS A 165 -1.87 -3.37 -2.14
N LEU A 166 -0.60 -3.74 -2.40
CA LEU A 166 0.00 -4.99 -1.89
C LEU A 166 -0.15 -5.18 -0.38
N PRO A 167 0.14 -4.19 0.49
CA PRO A 167 0.15 -4.44 1.93
C PRO A 167 -1.22 -4.77 2.53
N TYR A 168 -2.27 -4.07 2.10
CA TYR A 168 -3.63 -4.36 2.56
C TYR A 168 -4.31 -5.43 1.70
N GLY A 169 -3.94 -5.54 0.42
CA GLY A 169 -4.36 -6.62 -0.46
C GLY A 169 -3.94 -7.98 0.06
N ASP A 170 -2.75 -8.12 0.64
CA ASP A 170 -2.31 -9.39 1.25
C ASP A 170 -3.22 -9.82 2.41
N TYR A 171 -3.62 -8.89 3.28
CA TYR A 171 -4.60 -9.21 4.30
C TYR A 171 -5.96 -9.54 3.68
N VAL A 172 -6.47 -8.69 2.79
CA VAL A 172 -7.82 -8.84 2.24
C VAL A 172 -7.94 -10.10 1.39
N PHE A 173 -7.08 -10.28 0.39
CA PHE A 173 -7.25 -11.29 -0.64
C PHE A 173 -6.66 -12.65 -0.26
N GLU A 174 -5.68 -12.72 0.64
CA GLU A 174 -5.10 -14.02 1.04
C GLU A 174 -5.70 -14.55 2.35
N LYS A 175 -6.25 -13.68 3.20
CA LYS A 175 -6.60 -14.06 4.59
C LYS A 175 -8.04 -13.75 4.98
N LEU A 176 -8.49 -12.51 4.75
CA LEU A 176 -9.74 -12.02 5.34
C LEU A 176 -10.97 -12.22 4.45
N ALA A 177 -10.80 -12.04 3.14
CA ALA A 177 -11.88 -12.08 2.16
C ALA A 177 -11.42 -12.62 0.78
N PRO A 178 -10.78 -13.81 0.70
CA PRO A 178 -10.32 -14.39 -0.56
C PRO A 178 -11.45 -14.59 -1.59
N GLN A 179 -12.69 -14.77 -1.12
CA GLN A 179 -13.89 -14.88 -1.97
C GLN A 179 -14.16 -13.64 -2.84
N LEU A 180 -13.55 -12.50 -2.52
CA LEU A 180 -13.60 -11.31 -3.40
C LEU A 180 -12.98 -11.57 -4.78
N LEU A 181 -12.14 -12.59 -4.91
CA LEU A 181 -11.50 -12.96 -6.18
C LEU A 181 -12.28 -14.01 -6.98
N ASP A 182 -13.20 -14.76 -6.36
CA ASP A 182 -13.80 -15.96 -6.96
C ASP A 182 -14.61 -15.66 -8.23
N SER A 183 -15.34 -14.55 -8.24
CA SER A 183 -16.18 -14.12 -9.38
C SER A 183 -15.52 -13.02 -10.23
N ARG A 184 -14.23 -12.73 -10.01
CA ARG A 184 -13.53 -11.58 -10.63
C ARG A 184 -12.20 -12.05 -11.23
N PRO A 185 -12.23 -12.75 -12.39
CA PRO A 185 -11.05 -13.40 -12.94
C PRO A 185 -9.93 -12.41 -13.32
N HIS A 186 -10.25 -11.20 -13.79
CA HIS A 186 -9.23 -10.22 -14.15
C HIS A 186 -8.59 -9.61 -12.90
N LEU A 187 -9.39 -9.32 -11.87
CA LEU A 187 -8.89 -8.93 -10.55
C LEU A 187 -7.99 -10.02 -9.96
N LYS A 188 -8.42 -11.29 -10.01
CA LYS A 188 -7.65 -12.44 -9.53
C LYS A 188 -6.31 -12.57 -10.26
N SER A 189 -6.32 -12.43 -11.58
CA SER A 189 -5.09 -12.47 -12.38
C SER A 189 -4.16 -11.31 -12.04
N TRP A 190 -4.69 -10.09 -11.92
CA TRP A 190 -3.92 -8.91 -11.52
C TRP A 190 -3.29 -9.09 -10.14
N TRP A 191 -4.08 -9.54 -9.16
CA TRP A 191 -3.60 -9.78 -7.80
C TRP A 191 -2.51 -10.84 -7.78
N SER A 192 -2.69 -11.96 -8.50
CA SER A 192 -1.67 -13.01 -8.62
C SER A 192 -0.38 -12.48 -9.25
N ASP A 193 -0.46 -11.61 -10.26
CA ASP A 193 0.71 -11.02 -10.92
C ASP A 193 1.47 -10.10 -9.94
N ILE A 194 0.78 -9.12 -9.34
CA ILE A 194 1.45 -8.13 -8.48
C ILE A 194 1.96 -8.73 -7.16
N SER A 195 1.24 -9.70 -6.58
CA SER A 195 1.64 -10.35 -5.34
C SER A 195 2.77 -11.36 -5.55
N SER A 196 2.98 -11.86 -6.77
CA SER A 196 4.11 -12.77 -7.07
C SER A 196 5.46 -12.06 -7.21
N ARG A 197 5.48 -10.72 -7.28
CA ARG A 197 6.70 -9.94 -7.50
C ARG A 197 7.74 -10.21 -6.41
N ALA A 198 9.00 -10.39 -6.83
CA ALA A 198 10.10 -10.69 -5.91
C ALA A 198 10.29 -9.63 -4.81
N SER A 199 10.07 -8.36 -5.13
CA SER A 199 10.08 -7.24 -4.18
C SER A 199 9.06 -7.42 -3.06
N TRP A 200 7.82 -7.79 -3.41
CA TRP A 200 6.75 -8.06 -2.43
C TRP A 200 7.05 -9.31 -1.62
N GLN A 201 7.45 -10.39 -2.28
CA GLN A 201 7.83 -11.63 -1.61
C GLN A 201 9.00 -11.43 -0.63
N ALA A 202 9.92 -10.52 -0.91
CA ALA A 202 10.95 -10.10 0.04
C ALA A 202 10.36 -9.30 1.20
N ALA A 203 9.45 -8.36 0.95
CA ALA A 203 8.77 -7.55 1.97
C ALA A 203 7.88 -8.37 2.92
N LEU A 204 7.35 -9.52 2.48
CA LEU A 204 6.61 -10.45 3.33
C LEU A 204 7.48 -11.11 4.40
N LYS A 205 8.78 -11.27 4.13
CA LYS A 205 9.77 -11.89 5.03
C LYS A 205 10.35 -10.94 6.07
N LEU A 206 9.99 -9.65 5.98
CA LEU A 206 10.19 -8.67 7.03
C LEU A 206 9.11 -8.79 8.12
#